data_AF-A0AAV0ICS4-F1
#
_entry.id   AF-A0AAV0ICS4-F1
#
_cell.length_a   1.000
_cell.length_b   1.000
_cell.length_c   1.000
_cell.angle_alpha   90.00
_cell.angle_beta   90.00
_cell.angle_gamma   90.00
#
_symmetry.space_group_name_H-M   'P 1'
#
loop_
_entity.id
_entity.type
_entity.pdbx_description
1 polymer ?
#
loop_
_entity_poly.entity_id
_entity_poly.type
_entity_poly.pdbx_seq_one_letter_code
_entity_poly.pdbx_strand_id
1 'polypeptide(L)'
;MDSGTELLHLYTEAFDVVKAEVQKLASSVLTEVPPVSPLELCYKGTVDKDATGFPALGLHFVGEAELITDKFGMFVQMDVDTFCLAALRSESLSIVGIMVQQGYNVGFDLRAMKVPSLNLLLTFVLFFIIFSSSITLITSSNDRPTITTRLIHRDSVFSPLYNASETVSSLARRATESSLARHEFLSSSSSDDRLQPEGVQAGLVLATHHNVFYVEFSIGEPPVRQFALMDTGSSLTWVKCLPCRPCLPNSGVTFFDPTKSKTYSPRPCVLATEQLTFMSPAGHGATVALPNVQFGCCSTLTGTEHQDQNFNGLLALGAGPYSLVDGLGSKFSYCVGSVSDRSYAYNRLSIGANAYLTGDATAVLNIKQEAITTMSYKQGVVLDTGAELSFIYTEVFDVLKQEVVKLANPILQQVPAPSPYELCYRGAVDREARGFPAMALQFARGAEVTVDNFGLFKQVTGDVFCFAVLRTGTISIVGMMAQQGYNVGYDLRAREVYLQSMDCQILPDS
;
A
#
# COMPACT_ATOMS: atom_id res chain seq x y z
N MET A 1 -27.69 -2.15 5.85
CA MET A 1 -26.28 -1.85 5.53
C MET A 1 -26.10 -0.37 5.75
N ASP A 2 -25.16 0.01 6.60
CA ASP A 2 -24.82 1.41 6.86
C ASP A 2 -23.32 1.52 7.09
N SER A 3 -22.63 2.30 6.27
CA SER A 3 -21.19 2.53 6.41
C SER A 3 -20.86 3.56 7.50
N GLY A 4 -21.85 4.34 7.97
CA GLY A 4 -21.69 5.30 9.06
C GLY A 4 -21.77 4.69 10.47
N THR A 5 -22.14 3.42 10.57
CA THR A 5 -22.21 2.66 11.83
C THR A 5 -21.04 1.68 11.88
N GLU A 6 -20.29 1.65 12.97
CA GLU A 6 -19.08 0.83 13.08
C GLU A 6 -19.41 -0.66 13.28
N LEU A 7 -20.17 -0.96 14.33
CA LEU A 7 -20.48 -2.32 14.79
C LEU A 7 -21.73 -2.89 14.13
N LEU A 8 -21.90 -4.21 14.24
CA LEU A 8 -23.13 -4.88 13.86
C LEU A 8 -24.22 -4.60 14.90
N HIS A 9 -25.31 -3.94 14.54
CA HIS A 9 -26.51 -3.89 15.38
C HIS A 9 -27.46 -4.99 14.93
N LEU A 10 -27.85 -5.87 15.83
CA LEU A 10 -28.82 -6.92 15.56
C LEU A 10 -30.09 -6.63 16.34
N TYR A 11 -31.23 -6.91 15.70
CA TYR A 11 -32.50 -6.98 16.40
C TYR A 11 -32.37 -7.94 17.60
N THR A 12 -32.97 -7.57 18.74
CA THR A 12 -32.81 -8.25 20.04
C THR A 12 -32.80 -9.78 19.95
N GLU A 13 -33.77 -10.38 19.26
CA GLU A 13 -33.87 -11.83 19.09
C GLU A 13 -32.69 -12.45 18.31
N ALA A 14 -32.24 -11.78 17.25
CA ALA A 14 -31.09 -12.23 16.45
C ALA A 14 -29.77 -12.07 17.22
N PHE A 15 -29.65 -10.99 18.00
CA PHE A 15 -28.49 -10.78 18.87
C PHE A 15 -28.36 -11.91 19.89
N ASP A 16 -29.47 -12.29 20.54
CA ASP A 16 -29.46 -13.36 21.56
C ASP A 16 -29.03 -14.71 20.98
N VAL A 17 -29.44 -15.03 19.75
CA VAL A 17 -29.01 -16.24 19.05
C VAL A 17 -27.51 -16.22 18.75
N VAL A 18 -27.01 -15.12 18.17
CA VAL A 18 -25.58 -14.98 17.84
C VAL A 18 -24.73 -15.02 19.11
N LYS A 19 -25.13 -14.28 20.16
CA LYS A 19 -24.44 -14.27 21.46
C LYS A 19 -24.37 -15.66 22.06
N ALA A 20 -25.48 -16.41 22.08
CA ALA A 20 -25.53 -17.75 22.67
C ALA A 20 -24.64 -18.75 21.93
N GLU A 21 -24.63 -18.71 20.59
CA GLU A 21 -23.80 -19.64 19.81
C GLU A 21 -22.31 -19.27 19.90
N VAL A 22 -21.96 -17.99 19.86
CA VAL A 22 -20.58 -17.52 20.10
C VAL A 22 -20.12 -17.93 21.51
N GLN A 23 -20.95 -17.73 22.53
CA GLN A 23 -20.62 -18.11 23.91
C GLN A 23 -20.41 -19.63 24.05
N LYS A 24 -21.25 -20.43 23.38
CA LYS A 24 -21.11 -21.88 23.34
C LYS A 24 -19.82 -22.32 22.66
N LEU A 25 -19.49 -21.77 21.49
CA LEU A 25 -18.26 -22.07 20.74
C LEU A 25 -17.00 -21.64 21.50
N ALA A 26 -17.09 -20.51 22.23
CA ALA A 26 -16.00 -19.96 23.02
C ALA A 26 -15.71 -20.74 24.30
N SER A 27 -16.70 -21.44 24.88
CA SER A 27 -16.63 -22.06 26.21
C SER A 27 -15.44 -23.01 26.44
N SER A 28 -14.90 -23.62 25.39
CA SER A 28 -13.75 -24.55 25.48
C SER A 28 -12.40 -23.93 25.10
N VAL A 29 -12.38 -22.70 24.58
CA VAL A 29 -11.19 -22.12 23.93
C VAL A 29 -10.85 -20.73 24.45
N LEU A 30 -11.82 -19.99 24.98
CA LEU A 30 -11.68 -18.61 25.44
C LEU A 30 -12.08 -18.49 26.92
N THR A 31 -11.48 -17.53 27.62
CA THR A 31 -11.85 -17.19 29.00
C THR A 31 -12.77 -15.98 28.98
N GLU A 32 -14.04 -16.15 29.31
CA GLU A 32 -15.01 -15.04 29.39
C GLU A 32 -14.63 -14.08 30.54
N VAL A 33 -14.76 -12.77 30.29
CA VAL A 33 -14.49 -11.69 31.25
C VAL A 33 -15.72 -10.80 31.39
N PRO A 34 -15.83 -9.97 32.46
CA PRO A 34 -16.96 -9.06 32.61
C PRO A 34 -17.19 -8.18 31.37
N PRO A 35 -18.46 -7.92 31.00
CA PRO A 35 -18.80 -7.15 29.81
C PRO A 35 -18.27 -5.71 29.88
N VAL A 36 -17.80 -5.20 28.73
CA VAL A 36 -17.34 -3.82 28.57
C VAL A 36 -18.44 -3.03 27.87
N SER A 37 -19.25 -2.30 28.64
CA SER A 37 -20.40 -1.55 28.12
C SER A 37 -20.02 -0.68 26.90
N PRO A 38 -20.78 -0.73 25.80
CA PRO A 38 -22.08 -1.41 25.63
C PRO A 38 -22.03 -2.87 25.16
N LEU A 39 -20.86 -3.51 25.10
CA LEU A 39 -20.68 -4.87 24.57
C LEU A 39 -20.97 -5.93 25.64
N GLU A 40 -21.86 -6.87 25.32
CA GLU A 40 -22.39 -7.82 26.29
C GLU A 40 -21.61 -9.14 26.43
N LEU A 41 -20.64 -9.42 25.55
CA LEU A 41 -19.89 -10.67 25.52
C LEU A 41 -18.41 -10.39 25.24
N CYS A 42 -17.56 -10.66 26.23
CA CYS A 42 -16.13 -10.31 26.21
C CYS A 42 -15.26 -11.46 26.70
N TYR A 43 -14.05 -11.54 26.17
CA TYR A 43 -13.08 -12.58 26.45
C TYR A 43 -11.70 -11.98 26.72
N LYS A 44 -10.91 -12.72 27.51
CA LYS A 44 -9.51 -12.41 27.79
C LYS A 44 -8.63 -12.74 26.58
N GLY A 45 -7.67 -11.88 26.28
CA GLY A 45 -6.67 -12.05 25.22
C GLY A 45 -6.79 -11.04 24.08
N THR A 46 -6.41 -11.47 22.88
CA THR A 46 -6.38 -10.66 21.66
C THR A 46 -7.11 -11.33 20.50
N VAL A 47 -7.81 -10.56 19.66
CA VAL A 47 -8.48 -11.07 18.45
C VAL A 47 -7.48 -11.78 17.53
N ASP A 48 -6.27 -11.23 17.40
CA ASP A 48 -5.23 -11.78 16.53
C ASP A 48 -4.81 -13.19 16.92
N LYS A 49 -4.65 -13.46 18.21
CA LYS A 49 -4.14 -14.74 18.70
C LYS A 49 -5.26 -15.69 19.09
N ASP A 50 -6.17 -15.22 19.93
CA ASP A 50 -7.10 -16.07 20.68
C ASP A 50 -8.38 -16.35 19.89
N ALA A 51 -8.81 -15.44 19.01
CA ALA A 51 -9.93 -15.68 18.08
C ALA A 51 -9.51 -16.43 16.79
N THR A 52 -8.28 -16.94 16.73
CA THR A 52 -7.81 -17.70 15.56
C THR A 52 -8.53 -19.05 15.46
N GLY A 53 -9.14 -19.31 14.30
CA GLY A 53 -9.90 -20.53 14.05
C GLY A 53 -11.36 -20.49 14.53
N PHE A 54 -11.82 -19.35 15.06
CA PHE A 54 -13.25 -19.14 15.33
C PHE A 54 -14.02 -19.14 13.99
N PRO A 55 -15.18 -19.83 13.90
CA PRO A 55 -15.95 -19.88 12.65
C PRO A 55 -16.48 -18.50 12.27
N ALA A 56 -16.50 -18.22 10.97
CA ALA A 56 -17.02 -16.98 10.40
C ALA A 56 -18.53 -16.83 10.63
N LEU A 57 -19.00 -15.59 10.78
CA LEU A 57 -20.43 -15.27 10.86
C LEU A 57 -20.95 -14.93 9.47
N GLY A 58 -21.92 -15.72 8.99
CA GLY A 58 -22.63 -15.48 7.73
C GLY A 58 -23.97 -14.77 7.97
N LEU A 59 -24.19 -13.65 7.27
CA LEU A 59 -25.47 -12.96 7.18
C LEU A 59 -26.13 -13.29 5.84
N HIS A 60 -27.24 -14.01 5.87
CA HIS A 60 -28.01 -14.35 4.67
C HIS A 60 -29.12 -13.33 4.44
N PHE A 61 -29.18 -12.78 3.23
CA PHE A 61 -30.18 -11.83 2.80
C PHE A 61 -31.19 -12.48 1.86
N VAL A 62 -32.37 -11.87 1.78
CA VAL A 62 -33.41 -12.26 0.81
C VAL A 62 -32.83 -12.12 -0.61
N GLY A 63 -32.92 -13.19 -1.41
CA GLY A 63 -32.33 -13.24 -2.75
C GLY A 63 -30.95 -13.91 -2.83
N GLU A 64 -30.64 -14.80 -1.88
CA GLU A 64 -29.42 -15.63 -1.84
C GLU A 64 -28.11 -14.85 -1.71
N ALA A 65 -28.17 -13.55 -1.41
CA ALA A 65 -26.96 -12.80 -1.08
C ALA A 65 -26.47 -13.21 0.29
N GLU A 66 -25.16 -13.39 0.44
CA GLU A 66 -24.52 -13.73 1.69
C GLU A 66 -23.36 -12.77 1.95
N LEU A 67 -23.24 -12.36 3.21
CA LEU A 67 -22.08 -11.62 3.69
C LEU A 67 -21.45 -12.42 4.82
N ILE A 68 -20.22 -12.87 4.60
CA ILE A 68 -19.44 -13.66 5.55
C ILE A 68 -18.34 -12.79 6.14
N THR A 69 -18.31 -12.63 7.46
CA THR A 69 -17.27 -11.88 8.17
C THR A 69 -16.30 -12.80 8.90
N ASP A 70 -15.03 -12.43 8.90
CA ASP A 70 -13.98 -13.11 9.65
C ASP A 70 -13.94 -12.67 11.12
N LYS A 71 -12.89 -13.10 11.84
CA LYS A 71 -12.69 -12.77 13.25
C LYS A 71 -12.63 -11.27 13.55
N PHE A 72 -12.20 -10.43 12.60
CA PHE A 72 -12.07 -8.99 12.82
C PHE A 72 -13.39 -8.25 12.64
N GLY A 73 -14.28 -8.72 11.77
CA GLY A 73 -15.64 -8.18 11.75
C GLY A 73 -16.58 -8.83 12.78
N MET A 74 -16.20 -9.97 13.39
CA MET A 74 -16.93 -10.58 14.52
C MET A 74 -16.50 -10.05 15.89
N PHE A 75 -15.23 -9.70 16.08
CA PHE A 75 -14.71 -9.29 17.39
C PHE A 75 -13.95 -7.96 17.32
N VAL A 76 -14.10 -7.16 18.37
CA VAL A 76 -13.42 -5.86 18.53
C VAL A 76 -12.46 -5.91 19.71
N GLN A 77 -11.23 -5.43 19.52
CA GLN A 77 -10.20 -5.39 20.56
C GLN A 77 -10.40 -4.17 21.47
N MET A 78 -10.72 -4.40 22.76
CA MET A 78 -10.97 -3.32 23.71
C MET A 78 -9.68 -2.76 24.30
N ASP A 79 -8.80 -3.64 24.78
CA ASP A 79 -7.50 -3.27 25.35
C ASP A 79 -6.42 -4.33 25.03
N VAL A 80 -5.32 -4.37 25.78
CA VAL A 80 -4.21 -5.31 25.53
C VAL A 80 -4.51 -6.77 25.85
N ASP A 81 -5.57 -7.05 26.61
CA ASP A 81 -5.91 -8.40 27.10
C ASP A 81 -7.43 -8.64 27.15
N THR A 82 -8.23 -7.83 26.45
CA THR A 82 -9.68 -7.97 26.36
C THR A 82 -10.18 -7.68 24.95
N PHE A 83 -10.98 -8.60 24.40
CA PHE A 83 -11.74 -8.39 23.17
C PHE A 83 -13.20 -8.81 23.36
N CYS A 84 -14.11 -8.26 22.58
CA CYS A 84 -15.54 -8.48 22.73
C CYS A 84 -16.21 -8.79 21.39
N LEU A 85 -17.37 -9.44 21.43
CA LEU A 85 -18.24 -9.61 20.27
C LEU A 85 -18.61 -8.23 19.72
N ALA A 86 -18.28 -7.95 18.46
CA ALA A 86 -18.49 -6.67 17.77
C ALA A 86 -19.94 -6.47 17.34
N ALA A 87 -20.89 -6.80 18.22
CA ALA A 87 -22.31 -6.65 17.98
C ALA A 87 -23.04 -5.97 19.15
N LEU A 88 -24.07 -5.21 18.81
CA LEU A 88 -24.94 -4.51 19.74
C LEU A 88 -26.41 -4.89 19.52
N ARG A 89 -27.18 -4.80 20.59
CA ARG A 89 -28.62 -4.97 20.55
C ARG A 89 -29.31 -3.75 19.93
N SER A 90 -30.38 -4.00 19.19
CA SER A 90 -31.25 -2.98 18.60
C SER A 90 -32.72 -3.35 18.78
N GLU A 91 -33.53 -2.41 19.25
CA GLU A 91 -34.98 -2.57 19.41
C GLU A 91 -35.77 -2.22 18.14
N SER A 92 -35.09 -1.73 17.09
CA SER A 92 -35.76 -1.19 15.90
C SER A 92 -35.42 -1.99 14.64
N LEU A 93 -34.17 -1.91 14.19
CA LEU A 93 -33.71 -2.55 12.96
C LEU A 93 -32.27 -3.06 13.13
N SER A 94 -31.94 -4.13 12.40
CA SER A 94 -30.56 -4.62 12.32
C SER A 94 -29.75 -3.74 11.36
N ILE A 95 -28.61 -3.23 11.82
CA ILE A 95 -27.65 -2.46 11.03
C ILE A 95 -26.41 -3.31 10.85
N VAL A 96 -26.09 -3.64 9.61
CA VAL A 96 -24.78 -4.17 9.27
C VAL A 96 -23.83 -2.99 9.17
N GLY A 97 -22.94 -2.84 10.15
CA GLY A 97 -21.93 -1.78 10.23
C GLY A 97 -20.70 -2.05 9.38
N ILE A 98 -19.77 -1.09 9.35
CA ILE A 98 -18.60 -1.12 8.46
C ILE A 98 -17.65 -2.27 8.78
N MET A 99 -17.55 -2.72 10.04
CA MET A 99 -16.67 -3.84 10.42
C MET A 99 -17.06 -5.14 9.74
N VAL A 100 -18.36 -5.39 9.59
CA VAL A 100 -18.86 -6.58 8.88
C VAL A 100 -18.75 -6.39 7.36
N GLN A 101 -18.86 -5.16 6.85
CA GLN A 101 -18.77 -4.87 5.41
C GLN A 101 -17.33 -4.94 4.84
N GLN A 102 -16.30 -5.11 5.67
CA GLN A 102 -14.91 -5.16 5.22
C GLN A 102 -14.68 -6.27 4.18
N GLY A 103 -13.97 -5.93 3.10
CA GLY A 103 -13.72 -6.85 1.99
C GLY A 103 -14.87 -7.02 1.00
N TYR A 104 -16.02 -6.36 1.21
CA TYR A 104 -17.16 -6.38 0.29
C TYR A 104 -17.35 -5.04 -0.42
N ASN A 105 -17.59 -5.09 -1.74
CA ASN A 105 -18.12 -3.94 -2.47
C ASN A 105 -19.65 -3.93 -2.37
N VAL A 106 -20.19 -3.08 -1.50
CA VAL A 106 -21.63 -3.00 -1.23
C VAL A 106 -22.28 -1.96 -2.14
N GLY A 107 -22.83 -2.41 -3.25
CA GLY A 107 -23.57 -1.56 -4.20
C GLY A 107 -25.04 -1.35 -3.80
N PHE A 108 -25.55 -0.13 -3.97
CA PHE A 108 -26.98 0.18 -3.78
C PHE A 108 -27.65 0.53 -5.11
N ASP A 109 -28.58 -0.30 -5.58
CA ASP A 109 -29.50 0.10 -6.65
C ASP A 109 -30.66 0.89 -6.03
N LEU A 110 -30.51 2.22 -6.04
CA LEU A 110 -31.49 3.16 -5.48
C LEU A 110 -32.82 3.21 -6.26
N ARG A 111 -32.88 2.66 -7.48
CA ARG A 111 -34.13 2.57 -8.26
C ARG A 111 -34.89 1.27 -7.97
N ALA A 112 -34.17 0.18 -7.70
CA ALA A 112 -34.77 -1.11 -7.37
C ALA A 112 -34.92 -1.37 -5.87
N MET A 113 -34.32 -0.55 -5.00
CA MET A 113 -34.12 -0.82 -3.56
C MET A 113 -33.55 -2.23 -3.31
N LYS A 114 -32.55 -2.62 -4.10
CA LYS A 114 -31.88 -3.92 -4.00
C LYS A 114 -30.37 -3.75 -3.86
N VAL A 115 -29.76 -4.66 -3.11
CA VAL A 115 -28.31 -4.89 -3.12
C VAL A 115 -28.08 -6.00 -4.15
N PRO A 116 -27.38 -5.75 -5.27
CA PRO A 116 -27.18 -6.77 -6.29
C PRO A 116 -26.21 -7.85 -5.77
N SER A 117 -26.65 -9.12 -5.77
CA SER A 117 -25.82 -10.27 -5.43
C SER A 117 -25.06 -10.80 -6.64
N LEU A 118 -23.84 -11.25 -6.39
CA LEU A 118 -22.93 -11.85 -7.36
C LEU A 118 -23.35 -13.31 -7.63
N ASN A 119 -24.36 -13.53 -8.48
CA ASN A 119 -24.73 -14.90 -8.91
C ASN A 119 -25.13 -14.99 -10.38
N LEU A 120 -24.30 -14.41 -11.26
CA LEU A 120 -24.38 -14.63 -12.71
C LEU A 120 -23.21 -15.48 -13.24
N LEU A 121 -22.63 -16.36 -12.41
CA LEU A 121 -21.57 -17.27 -12.85
C LEU A 121 -22.03 -18.73 -13.01
N LEU A 122 -23.10 -19.17 -12.31
CA LEU A 122 -23.53 -20.58 -12.36
C LEU A 122 -24.32 -20.96 -13.62
N THR A 123 -25.04 -20.03 -14.24
CA THR A 123 -25.81 -20.32 -15.47
C THR A 123 -24.95 -20.43 -16.73
N PHE A 124 -23.74 -19.86 -16.72
CA PHE A 124 -22.78 -20.01 -17.82
C PHE A 124 -22.07 -21.38 -17.82
N VAL A 125 -21.89 -22.01 -16.65
CA VAL A 125 -21.18 -23.29 -16.52
C VAL A 125 -22.02 -24.45 -17.10
N LEU A 126 -23.35 -24.41 -16.97
CA LEU A 126 -24.22 -25.46 -17.52
C LEU A 126 -24.36 -25.42 -19.05
N PHE A 127 -24.14 -24.27 -19.70
CA PHE A 127 -24.17 -24.18 -21.17
C PHE A 127 -22.89 -24.70 -21.83
N PHE A 128 -21.74 -24.63 -21.13
CA PHE A 128 -20.45 -25.14 -21.62
C PHE A 128 -20.30 -26.66 -21.51
N ILE A 129 -20.98 -27.32 -20.57
CA ILE A 129 -20.90 -28.78 -20.39
C ILE A 129 -21.58 -29.55 -21.54
N ILE A 130 -22.51 -28.91 -22.28
CA ILE A 130 -23.27 -29.57 -23.36
C ILE A 130 -22.59 -29.40 -24.73
N PHE A 131 -21.62 -28.49 -24.87
CA PHE A 131 -20.88 -28.24 -26.12
C PHE A 131 -19.39 -28.65 -26.06
N SER A 132 -18.97 -29.44 -25.07
CA SER A 132 -17.57 -29.90 -24.93
C SER A 132 -17.23 -31.17 -25.71
N SER A 133 -17.95 -31.45 -26.81
CA SER A 133 -17.54 -32.50 -27.76
C SER A 133 -16.83 -31.86 -28.95
N SER A 134 -15.49 -31.87 -28.87
CA SER A 134 -14.56 -31.74 -30.00
C SER A 134 -14.35 -30.35 -30.61
N ILE A 135 -13.71 -29.43 -29.89
CA ILE A 135 -12.72 -28.50 -30.49
C ILE A 135 -11.60 -28.26 -29.47
N THR A 136 -10.49 -28.99 -29.59
CA THR A 136 -9.22 -28.61 -28.98
C THR A 136 -8.66 -27.44 -29.78
N LEU A 137 -9.11 -26.22 -29.46
CA LEU A 137 -8.41 -25.02 -29.89
C LEU A 137 -7.17 -24.90 -28.99
N ILE A 138 -5.99 -25.17 -29.54
CA ILE A 138 -4.75 -24.73 -28.91
C ILE A 138 -4.75 -23.20 -29.05
N THR A 139 -5.36 -22.51 -28.09
CA THR A 139 -5.04 -21.10 -27.87
C THR A 139 -3.68 -21.10 -27.21
N SER A 140 -2.63 -20.75 -27.94
CA SER A 140 -1.43 -20.23 -27.28
C SER A 140 -1.88 -18.96 -26.54
N SER A 141 -2.14 -19.05 -25.24
CA SER A 141 -2.34 -17.82 -24.49
C SER A 141 -1.03 -17.05 -24.59
N ASN A 142 -1.09 -15.88 -25.21
CA ASN A 142 -0.07 -14.84 -25.04
C ASN A 142 -0.19 -14.29 -23.61
N ASP A 143 -0.27 -15.15 -22.59
CA ASP A 143 -0.26 -14.73 -21.19
C ASP A 143 1.13 -14.23 -20.90
N ARG A 144 1.27 -12.91 -20.98
CA ARG A 144 2.46 -12.23 -20.47
C ARG A 144 2.58 -12.60 -18.99
N PRO A 145 3.77 -12.97 -18.52
CA PRO A 145 3.95 -13.38 -17.13
C PRO A 145 3.54 -12.24 -16.19
N THR A 146 2.80 -12.58 -15.14
CA THR A 146 2.56 -11.69 -14.01
C THR A 146 3.58 -12.02 -12.93
N ILE A 147 4.26 -11.00 -12.44
CA ILE A 147 5.22 -11.10 -11.36
C ILE A 147 4.55 -10.59 -10.11
N THR A 148 4.46 -11.44 -9.10
CA THR A 148 4.16 -11.00 -7.75
C THR A 148 5.40 -11.20 -6.91
N THR A 149 5.78 -10.21 -6.11
CA THR A 149 6.96 -10.24 -5.24
C THR A 149 6.74 -9.43 -3.98
N ARG A 150 7.63 -9.59 -3.00
CA ARG A 150 7.56 -8.89 -1.71
C ARG A 150 8.11 -7.48 -1.84
N LEU A 151 7.43 -6.53 -1.21
CA LEU A 151 8.00 -5.23 -0.92
C LEU A 151 8.60 -5.25 0.48
N ILE A 152 9.80 -4.71 0.63
CA ILE A 152 10.54 -4.70 1.89
C ILE A 152 10.69 -3.27 2.35
N HIS A 153 10.06 -2.91 3.46
CA HIS A 153 10.27 -1.59 4.05
C HIS A 153 11.72 -1.43 4.48
N ARG A 154 12.33 -0.26 4.29
CA ARG A 154 13.75 0.00 4.63
C ARG A 154 14.12 -0.45 6.03
N ASP A 155 13.29 -0.08 7.00
CA ASP A 155 13.50 -0.32 8.42
C ASP A 155 12.90 -1.63 8.93
N SER A 156 12.40 -2.47 8.02
CA SER A 156 11.84 -3.78 8.36
C SER A 156 12.91 -4.75 8.83
N VAL A 157 12.56 -5.67 9.73
CA VAL A 157 13.41 -6.81 10.13
C VAL A 157 13.86 -7.69 8.95
N PHE A 158 13.14 -7.62 7.81
CA PHE A 158 13.48 -8.35 6.59
C PHE A 158 14.47 -7.60 5.69
N SER A 159 14.76 -6.34 5.99
CA SER A 159 15.68 -5.52 5.23
C SER A 159 17.14 -5.83 5.60
N PRO A 160 18.07 -5.92 4.63
CA PRO A 160 19.50 -5.97 4.92
C PRO A 160 20.01 -4.68 5.61
N LEU A 161 19.19 -3.63 5.64
CA LEU A 161 19.49 -2.33 6.26
C LEU A 161 18.93 -2.19 7.67
N TYR A 162 18.32 -3.25 8.20
CA TYR A 162 17.71 -3.24 9.52
C TYR A 162 18.74 -2.94 10.61
N ASN A 163 18.46 -1.93 11.43
CA ASN A 163 19.22 -1.64 12.64
C ASN A 163 18.32 -1.78 13.88
N ALA A 164 18.56 -2.80 14.70
CA ALA A 164 17.80 -3.06 15.93
C ALA A 164 17.97 -1.94 16.98
N SER A 165 19.12 -1.25 16.96
CA SER A 165 19.46 -0.19 17.91
C SER A 165 18.91 1.19 17.50
N GLU A 166 18.22 1.28 16.36
CA GLU A 166 17.67 2.53 15.85
C GLU A 166 16.52 3.02 16.76
N THR A 167 16.59 4.28 17.19
CA THR A 167 15.54 4.89 18.02
C THR A 167 14.38 5.40 17.17
N VAL A 168 13.19 5.51 17.77
CA VAL A 168 12.00 6.11 17.14
C VAL A 168 12.32 7.49 16.56
N SER A 169 13.09 8.31 17.28
CA SER A 169 13.47 9.64 16.81
C SER A 169 14.40 9.63 15.62
N SER A 170 15.34 8.67 15.54
CA SER A 170 16.20 8.56 14.37
C SER A 170 15.44 8.05 13.14
N LEU A 171 14.50 7.12 13.34
CA LEU A 171 13.58 6.66 12.28
C LEU A 171 12.72 7.81 11.75
N ALA A 172 12.05 8.55 12.65
CA ALA A 172 11.20 9.67 12.30
C ALA A 172 11.98 10.80 11.60
N ARG A 173 13.17 11.12 12.10
CA ARG A 173 14.06 12.12 11.48
C ARG A 173 14.41 11.72 10.05
N ARG A 174 14.78 10.45 9.83
CA ARG A 174 15.11 9.95 8.48
C ARG A 174 13.91 9.96 7.53
N ALA A 175 12.73 9.55 8.00
CA ALA A 175 11.48 9.64 7.24
C ALA A 175 11.18 11.08 6.83
N THR A 176 11.43 12.03 7.74
CA THR A 176 11.23 13.46 7.51
C THR A 176 12.22 14.02 6.49
N GLU A 177 13.51 13.78 6.69
CA GLU A 177 14.58 14.25 5.80
C GLU A 177 14.43 13.69 4.38
N SER A 178 14.14 12.39 4.25
CA SER A 178 13.89 11.74 2.95
C SER A 178 12.67 12.29 2.22
N SER A 179 11.58 12.56 2.96
CA SER A 179 10.35 13.12 2.39
C SER A 179 10.55 14.56 1.91
N LEU A 180 11.28 15.39 2.68
CA LEU A 180 11.63 16.77 2.29
C LEU A 180 12.51 16.79 1.03
N ALA A 181 13.52 15.93 1.00
CA ALA A 181 14.40 15.75 -0.15
C ALA A 181 13.64 15.35 -1.42
N ARG A 182 12.72 14.38 -1.31
CA ARG A 182 11.85 13.96 -2.42
C ARG A 182 10.93 15.08 -2.88
N HIS A 183 10.37 15.84 -1.95
CA HIS A 183 9.52 17.00 -2.25
C HIS A 183 10.28 18.09 -3.01
N GLU A 184 11.51 18.42 -2.60
CA GLU A 184 12.35 19.42 -3.27
C GLU A 184 12.69 19.00 -4.71
N PHE A 185 12.96 17.71 -4.92
CA PHE A 185 13.19 17.16 -6.26
C PHE A 185 11.97 17.29 -7.19
N LEU A 186 10.79 16.89 -6.70
CA LEU A 186 9.57 16.98 -7.50
C LEU A 186 9.20 18.44 -7.76
N SER A 187 9.45 19.33 -6.78
CA SER A 187 9.23 20.77 -6.93
C SER A 187 10.12 21.38 -8.00
N SER A 188 11.41 21.07 -8.01
CA SER A 188 12.33 21.55 -9.07
C SER A 188 12.00 20.97 -10.44
N SER A 189 11.62 19.70 -10.51
CA SER A 189 11.21 19.02 -11.75
C SER A 189 9.89 19.55 -12.34
N SER A 190 9.03 20.14 -11.52
CA SER A 190 7.78 20.78 -11.98
C SER A 190 7.98 22.14 -12.67
N SER A 191 9.19 22.70 -12.58
CA SER A 191 9.50 24.08 -13.01
C SER A 191 10.41 24.19 -14.23
N ASP A 192 10.97 23.10 -14.75
CA ASP A 192 12.00 23.13 -15.81
C ASP A 192 11.58 22.41 -17.11
N ASP A 193 11.60 23.15 -18.22
CA ASP A 193 11.42 22.70 -19.61
C ASP A 193 12.73 22.10 -20.19
N ARG A 194 13.72 21.80 -19.33
CA ARG A 194 15.06 21.34 -19.74
C ARG A 194 15.28 19.85 -19.46
N LEU A 195 14.81 19.02 -20.38
CA LEU A 195 15.35 17.67 -20.59
C LEU A 195 15.72 17.50 -22.07
N GLN A 196 16.74 18.25 -22.49
CA GLN A 196 17.72 17.76 -23.46
C GLN A 196 19.11 18.06 -22.92
N PRO A 197 19.87 17.01 -22.58
CA PRO A 197 21.01 16.65 -23.40
C PRO A 197 21.02 15.16 -23.76
N GLU A 198 21.84 14.80 -24.75
CA GLU A 198 22.05 13.44 -25.25
C GLU A 198 22.44 12.45 -24.12
N GLY A 199 21.44 11.76 -23.56
CA GLY A 199 21.65 10.72 -22.55
C GLY A 199 20.35 10.33 -21.85
N VAL A 200 20.14 9.03 -21.59
CA VAL A 200 19.03 8.56 -20.76
C VAL A 200 19.40 8.85 -19.30
N GLN A 201 18.90 9.96 -18.76
CA GLN A 201 19.01 10.25 -17.32
C GLN A 201 17.83 9.59 -16.60
N ALA A 202 18.11 8.65 -15.70
CA ALA A 202 17.16 8.33 -14.65
C ALA A 202 17.08 9.58 -13.76
N GLY A 203 15.94 10.26 -13.76
CA GLY A 203 15.69 11.44 -12.94
C GLY A 203 15.58 11.06 -11.47
N LEU A 204 16.69 10.63 -10.87
CA LEU A 204 16.79 10.31 -9.46
C LEU A 204 17.52 11.46 -8.76
N VAL A 205 16.85 12.10 -7.81
CA VAL A 205 17.58 12.84 -6.78
C VAL A 205 18.10 11.87 -5.74
N LEU A 206 19.43 11.84 -5.63
CA LEU A 206 20.21 11.11 -4.64
C LEU A 206 20.40 11.95 -3.36
N ALA A 207 19.42 12.75 -2.96
CA ALA A 207 19.44 13.44 -1.66
C ALA A 207 19.55 12.48 -0.44
N THR A 208 20.72 12.32 0.16
CA THR A 208 21.03 11.59 1.40
C THR A 208 19.80 11.14 2.18
N HIS A 209 19.61 9.81 2.20
CA HIS A 209 18.57 9.05 2.93
C HIS A 209 17.35 8.73 2.05
N HIS A 210 17.42 7.61 1.32
CA HIS A 210 16.38 7.30 0.34
C HIS A 210 15.56 6.04 0.64
N ASN A 211 14.27 6.33 0.79
CA ASN A 211 13.12 5.61 0.30
C ASN A 211 12.59 4.42 1.10
N VAL A 212 11.26 4.32 1.03
CA VAL A 212 10.41 3.59 1.96
C VAL A 212 10.44 2.08 1.67
N PHE A 213 10.36 1.69 0.39
CA PHE A 213 10.23 0.28 -0.02
C PHE A 213 11.25 -0.17 -1.08
N TYR A 214 11.73 -1.39 -0.90
CA TYR A 214 12.68 -2.08 -1.76
C TYR A 214 12.05 -3.33 -2.39
N VAL A 215 12.56 -3.70 -3.56
CA VAL A 215 12.24 -4.93 -4.28
C VAL A 215 13.50 -5.76 -4.42
N GLU A 216 13.37 -7.05 -4.16
CA GLU A 216 14.43 -8.02 -4.36
C GLU A 216 14.21 -8.80 -5.66
N PHE A 217 15.24 -8.85 -6.51
CA PHE A 217 15.27 -9.68 -7.72
C PHE A 217 16.70 -10.10 -8.01
N SER A 218 16.92 -11.09 -8.87
CA SER A 218 18.24 -11.47 -9.35
C SER A 218 18.46 -11.06 -10.80
N ILE A 219 19.70 -10.78 -11.17
CA ILE A 219 20.10 -10.41 -12.52
C ILE A 219 21.19 -11.35 -13.05
N GLY A 220 21.08 -11.74 -14.32
CA GLY A 220 22.10 -12.52 -15.04
C GLY A 220 22.06 -14.04 -14.82
N GLU A 221 22.94 -14.73 -15.55
CA GLU A 221 23.14 -16.18 -15.47
C GLU A 221 24.64 -16.48 -15.26
N PRO A 222 25.08 -16.91 -14.05
CA PRO A 222 24.24 -17.29 -12.91
C PRO A 222 23.55 -16.10 -12.21
N PRO A 223 22.39 -16.30 -11.55
CA PRO A 223 21.63 -15.22 -10.92
C PRO A 223 22.40 -14.52 -9.79
N VAL A 224 22.51 -13.19 -9.88
CA VAL A 224 23.11 -12.33 -8.84
C VAL A 224 22.03 -11.49 -8.17
N ARG A 225 21.83 -11.69 -6.87
CA ARG A 225 20.81 -10.98 -6.07
C ARG A 225 21.02 -9.47 -6.11
N GLN A 226 19.93 -8.74 -6.34
CA GLN A 226 19.82 -7.30 -6.33
C GLN A 226 18.77 -6.81 -5.32
N PHE A 227 19.01 -5.63 -4.74
CA PHE A 227 18.16 -4.97 -3.75
C PHE A 227 17.92 -3.52 -4.17
N ALA A 228 16.85 -3.33 -4.95
CA ALA A 228 16.57 -2.10 -5.66
C ALA A 228 15.39 -1.34 -5.05
N LEU A 229 15.40 -0.03 -5.23
CA LEU A 229 14.31 0.84 -4.82
C LEU A 229 13.09 0.69 -5.74
N MET A 230 11.90 0.62 -5.17
CA MET A 230 10.66 0.73 -5.95
C MET A 230 10.42 2.21 -6.29
N ASP A 231 10.28 2.53 -7.59
CA ASP A 231 9.98 3.89 -8.01
C ASP A 231 8.88 3.93 -9.07
N THR A 232 7.74 4.51 -8.69
CA THR A 232 6.59 4.73 -9.58
C THR A 232 6.78 5.95 -10.49
N GLY A 233 7.73 6.85 -10.17
CA GLY A 233 7.99 8.08 -10.92
C GLY A 233 8.99 7.95 -12.07
N SER A 234 9.73 6.84 -12.15
CA SER A 234 10.74 6.60 -13.19
C SER A 234 10.30 5.49 -14.15
N SER A 235 10.78 5.53 -15.40
CA SER A 235 10.50 4.51 -16.43
C SER A 235 11.68 3.61 -16.80
N LEU A 236 12.90 3.90 -16.32
CA LEU A 236 14.08 3.08 -16.57
C LEU A 236 14.52 2.34 -15.31
N THR A 237 14.44 1.01 -15.34
CA THR A 237 15.06 0.15 -14.31
C THR A 237 16.57 0.13 -14.52
N TRP A 238 17.36 0.28 -13.45
CA TRP A 238 18.82 0.28 -13.54
C TRP A 238 19.48 -0.25 -12.27
N VAL A 239 20.70 -0.78 -12.40
CA VAL A 239 21.53 -1.23 -11.27
C VAL A 239 22.96 -0.72 -11.39
N LYS A 240 23.69 -0.68 -10.27
CA LYS A 240 25.13 -0.38 -10.24
C LYS A 240 25.91 -1.56 -10.81
N CYS A 241 26.78 -1.25 -11.78
CA CYS A 241 27.57 -2.23 -12.50
C CYS A 241 29.07 -2.05 -12.29
N LEU A 242 29.83 -3.15 -12.30
CA LEU A 242 31.28 -3.11 -12.35
C LEU A 242 31.80 -2.85 -13.77
N PRO A 243 32.87 -2.05 -13.94
CA PRO A 243 33.52 -1.24 -12.90
C PRO A 243 32.66 -0.02 -12.50
N CYS A 244 32.47 0.20 -11.20
CA CYS A 244 31.71 1.34 -10.68
C CYS A 244 32.62 2.41 -10.07
N ARG A 245 32.39 3.69 -10.38
CA ARG A 245 33.14 4.84 -9.83
C ARG A 245 32.24 6.07 -9.57
N PRO A 246 32.27 6.67 -8.37
CA PRO A 246 32.78 6.14 -7.11
C PRO A 246 31.82 5.10 -6.53
N CYS A 247 32.30 3.89 -6.23
CA CYS A 247 31.61 2.89 -5.42
C CYS A 247 32.58 2.41 -4.33
N LEU A 248 32.16 2.35 -3.06
CA LEU A 248 33.03 1.88 -1.99
C LEU A 248 33.17 0.36 -2.04
N PRO A 249 34.39 -0.18 -2.11
CA PRO A 249 34.62 -1.58 -1.77
C PRO A 249 34.25 -1.75 -0.29
N ASN A 250 33.33 -2.67 0.03
CA ASN A 250 32.84 -3.02 1.38
C ASN A 250 31.52 -2.38 1.87
N SER A 251 30.63 -1.88 0.99
CA SER A 251 29.30 -1.41 1.41
C SER A 251 28.30 -2.53 1.79
N GLY A 252 28.71 -3.80 1.77
CA GLY A 252 27.80 -4.95 1.96
C GLY A 252 26.87 -5.21 0.77
N VAL A 253 26.95 -4.40 -0.29
CA VAL A 253 26.14 -4.49 -1.50
C VAL A 253 26.89 -5.22 -2.61
N THR A 254 26.20 -6.14 -3.28
CA THR A 254 26.72 -6.80 -4.47
C THR A 254 26.37 -5.99 -5.71
N PHE A 255 27.39 -5.49 -6.42
CA PHE A 255 27.23 -4.83 -7.72
C PHE A 255 27.24 -5.87 -8.84
N PHE A 256 26.48 -5.61 -9.89
CA PHE A 256 26.39 -6.52 -11.02
C PHE A 256 27.68 -6.47 -11.86
N ASP A 257 28.27 -7.62 -12.15
CA ASP A 257 29.44 -7.74 -13.01
C ASP A 257 29.00 -8.26 -14.39
N PRO A 258 28.82 -7.38 -15.39
CA PRO A 258 28.31 -7.79 -16.69
C PRO A 258 29.23 -8.78 -17.41
N THR A 259 30.52 -8.83 -17.05
CA THR A 259 31.49 -9.74 -17.67
C THR A 259 31.32 -11.20 -17.23
N LYS A 260 30.59 -11.45 -16.13
CA LYS A 260 30.36 -12.78 -15.57
C LYS A 260 29.02 -13.39 -15.95
N SER A 261 28.13 -12.61 -16.55
CA SER A 261 26.81 -13.09 -16.97
C SER A 261 26.84 -13.61 -18.40
N LYS A 262 26.30 -14.80 -18.63
CA LYS A 262 26.16 -15.40 -19.97
C LYS A 262 25.03 -14.79 -20.80
N THR A 263 24.08 -14.13 -20.13
CA THR A 263 22.87 -13.56 -20.73
C THR A 263 22.94 -12.05 -20.90
N TYR A 264 24.05 -11.43 -20.49
CA TYR A 264 24.29 -10.00 -20.68
C TYR A 264 24.51 -9.66 -22.15
N SER A 265 23.76 -8.68 -22.66
CA SER A 265 23.93 -8.17 -24.01
C SER A 265 23.95 -6.63 -24.00
N PRO A 266 25.09 -6.00 -24.31
CA PRO A 266 25.18 -4.54 -24.37
C PRO A 266 24.35 -3.98 -25.54
N ARG A 267 23.71 -2.83 -25.35
CA ARG A 267 22.98 -2.10 -26.40
C ARG A 267 23.67 -0.76 -26.68
N PRO A 268 23.37 -0.10 -27.83
CA PRO A 268 23.78 1.28 -28.04
C PRO A 268 23.29 2.17 -26.88
N CYS A 269 24.14 3.10 -26.40
CA CYS A 269 23.92 3.95 -25.20
C CYS A 269 24.08 3.22 -23.85
N VAL A 270 23.60 3.79 -22.73
CA VAL A 270 23.79 3.28 -21.33
C VAL A 270 22.88 2.07 -21.01
N LEU A 271 22.25 1.48 -22.04
CA LEU A 271 21.29 0.40 -21.89
C LEU A 271 21.91 -0.95 -22.19
N ALA A 272 21.41 -1.98 -21.53
CA ALA A 272 21.72 -3.38 -21.82
C ALA A 272 20.44 -4.21 -21.75
N THR A 273 20.50 -5.43 -22.27
CA THR A 273 19.46 -6.44 -22.05
C THR A 273 20.00 -7.58 -21.21
N GLU A 274 19.20 -8.07 -20.28
CA GLU A 274 19.57 -9.14 -19.34
C GLU A 274 18.34 -9.90 -18.84
N GLN A 275 18.55 -11.07 -18.24
CA GLN A 275 17.53 -11.82 -17.52
C GLN A 275 17.33 -11.26 -16.11
N LEU A 276 16.08 -10.94 -15.75
CA LEU A 276 15.69 -10.63 -14.37
C LEU A 276 14.85 -11.77 -13.79
N THR A 277 15.18 -12.21 -12.58
CA THR A 277 14.50 -13.34 -11.92
C THR A 277 13.93 -12.91 -10.58
N PHE A 278 12.62 -13.05 -10.42
CA PHE A 278 11.87 -12.64 -9.22
C PHE A 278 11.45 -13.87 -8.42
N MET A 279 11.51 -13.78 -7.09
CA MET A 279 10.98 -14.81 -6.20
C MET A 279 9.49 -14.57 -5.96
N SER A 280 8.69 -15.61 -6.14
CA SER A 280 7.27 -15.59 -5.77
C SER A 280 7.11 -15.61 -4.24
N PRO A 281 6.19 -14.83 -3.67
CA PRO A 281 5.95 -14.80 -2.23
C PRO A 281 5.37 -16.10 -1.66
N ALA A 282 4.80 -16.96 -2.51
CA ALA A 282 4.06 -18.18 -2.18
C ALA A 282 4.87 -19.30 -1.51
N GLY A 283 6.08 -19.03 -1.02
CA GLY A 283 6.82 -19.92 -0.11
C GLY A 283 7.40 -21.21 -0.71
N HIS A 284 7.16 -21.54 -1.98
CA HIS A 284 7.64 -22.79 -2.60
C HIS A 284 8.97 -22.66 -3.37
N GLY A 285 9.67 -21.52 -3.24
CA GLY A 285 10.90 -21.26 -4.01
C GLY A 285 10.66 -21.06 -5.51
N ALA A 286 9.41 -20.90 -5.94
CA ALA A 286 9.06 -20.62 -7.32
C ALA A 286 9.64 -19.25 -7.74
N THR A 287 10.29 -19.22 -8.90
CA THR A 287 10.86 -18.02 -9.48
C THR A 287 10.25 -17.75 -10.86
N VAL A 288 10.11 -16.46 -11.21
CA VAL A 288 9.71 -16.01 -12.53
C VAL A 288 10.91 -15.33 -13.18
N ALA A 289 11.42 -15.92 -14.27
CA ALA A 289 12.53 -15.37 -15.03
C ALA A 289 12.02 -14.63 -16.28
N LEU A 290 12.38 -13.36 -16.40
CA LEU A 290 12.11 -12.52 -17.56
C LEU A 290 13.36 -12.40 -18.43
N PRO A 291 13.39 -13.00 -19.62
CA PRO A 291 14.51 -12.84 -20.52
C PRO A 291 14.48 -11.48 -21.23
N ASN A 292 15.65 -10.98 -21.64
CA ASN A 292 15.82 -9.81 -22.50
C ASN A 292 15.21 -8.50 -21.95
N VAL A 293 15.17 -8.33 -20.64
CA VAL A 293 14.73 -7.08 -20.01
C VAL A 293 15.72 -5.97 -20.31
N GLN A 294 15.23 -4.84 -20.84
CA GLN A 294 16.04 -3.63 -21.00
C GLN A 294 16.25 -2.97 -19.63
N PHE A 295 17.50 -2.67 -19.30
CA PHE A 295 17.85 -2.00 -18.06
C PHE A 295 19.10 -1.13 -18.22
N GLY A 296 19.30 -0.18 -17.32
CA GLY A 296 20.50 0.64 -17.23
C GLY A 296 21.59 -0.02 -16.39
N CYS A 297 22.82 0.00 -16.91
CA CYS A 297 24.00 -0.52 -16.21
C CYS A 297 24.89 0.65 -15.78
N CYS A 298 24.73 1.09 -14.54
CA CYS A 298 25.35 2.32 -14.04
C CYS A 298 26.80 2.09 -13.60
N SER A 299 27.77 2.58 -14.37
CA SER A 299 29.20 2.54 -14.05
C SER A 299 29.72 3.80 -13.36
N THR A 300 29.01 4.92 -13.47
CA THR A 300 29.46 6.22 -12.97
C THR A 300 28.34 6.92 -12.21
N LEU A 301 28.59 7.29 -10.95
CA LEU A 301 27.65 8.05 -10.13
C LEU A 301 28.13 9.50 -10.02
N THR A 302 27.25 10.46 -10.32
CA THR A 302 27.52 11.91 -10.23
C THR A 302 26.60 12.54 -9.20
N GLY A 303 27.11 13.41 -8.32
CA GLY A 303 26.34 14.10 -7.26
C GLY A 303 27.09 14.12 -5.93
N THR A 304 26.72 15.02 -5.00
CA THR A 304 27.45 15.29 -3.75
C THR A 304 27.17 14.32 -2.60
N GLU A 305 26.32 13.31 -2.80
CA GLU A 305 25.62 12.63 -1.71
C GLU A 305 25.86 11.11 -1.73
N HIS A 306 27.14 10.75 -1.76
CA HIS A 306 27.66 9.37 -1.82
C HIS A 306 27.51 8.55 -0.52
N GLN A 307 26.61 8.91 0.41
CA GLN A 307 26.62 8.37 1.77
C GLN A 307 25.70 7.15 1.99
N ASP A 308 24.58 7.02 1.27
CA ASP A 308 23.72 5.81 1.39
C ASP A 308 24.12 4.78 0.32
N GLN A 309 25.21 4.07 0.57
CA GLN A 309 25.82 3.12 -0.37
C GLN A 309 25.09 1.76 -0.43
N ASN A 310 23.99 1.63 0.32
CA ASN A 310 23.43 0.32 0.66
C ASN A 310 22.28 -0.15 -0.24
N PHE A 311 21.89 0.65 -1.26
CA PHE A 311 21.01 0.20 -2.34
C PHE A 311 21.79 0.03 -3.64
N ASN A 312 21.33 -0.86 -4.51
CA ASN A 312 22.09 -1.27 -5.68
C ASN A 312 21.45 -0.93 -7.02
N GLY A 313 20.27 -0.30 -7.00
CA GLY A 313 19.57 0.12 -8.19
C GLY A 313 18.15 0.60 -7.91
N LEU A 314 17.40 0.74 -8.99
CA LEU A 314 16.02 1.20 -9.01
C LEU A 314 15.21 0.27 -9.93
N LEU A 315 14.08 -0.21 -9.44
CA LEU A 315 13.04 -0.88 -10.21
C LEU A 315 11.98 0.17 -10.58
N ALA A 316 12.00 0.56 -11.85
CA ALA A 316 11.12 1.58 -12.39
C ALA A 316 9.77 0.98 -12.81
N LEU A 317 8.70 1.58 -12.33
CA LEU A 317 7.32 1.16 -12.61
C LEU A 317 6.55 2.17 -13.47
N GLY A 318 7.09 3.38 -13.66
CA GLY A 318 6.47 4.44 -14.42
C GLY A 318 6.40 4.16 -15.93
N ALA A 319 5.51 4.87 -16.60
CA ALA A 319 5.34 4.79 -18.05
C ALA A 319 6.51 5.46 -18.79
N GLY A 320 6.97 4.85 -19.88
CA GLY A 320 8.01 5.42 -20.72
C GLY A 320 8.62 4.40 -21.69
N PRO A 321 9.46 4.85 -22.63
CA PRO A 321 9.98 4.01 -23.71
C PRO A 321 10.82 2.80 -23.24
N TYR A 322 11.29 2.82 -21.99
CA TYR A 322 12.10 1.76 -21.39
C TYR A 322 11.39 1.05 -20.22
N SER A 323 10.08 1.26 -20.06
CA SER A 323 9.31 0.70 -18.94
C SER A 323 9.28 -0.83 -18.98
N LEU A 324 9.75 -1.45 -17.89
CA LEU A 324 9.62 -2.89 -17.69
C LEU A 324 8.13 -3.31 -17.70
N VAL A 325 7.27 -2.48 -17.11
CA VAL A 325 5.84 -2.76 -16.95
C VAL A 325 5.14 -2.90 -18.31
N ASP A 326 5.54 -2.09 -19.31
CA ASP A 326 4.95 -2.13 -20.66
C ASP A 326 5.15 -3.46 -21.38
N GLY A 327 6.29 -4.12 -21.12
CA GLY A 327 6.58 -5.47 -21.62
C GLY A 327 5.68 -6.55 -21.00
N LEU A 328 5.17 -6.32 -19.79
CA LEU A 328 4.45 -7.32 -19.00
C LEU A 328 2.93 -7.16 -19.02
N GLY A 329 2.42 -6.06 -19.58
CA GLY A 329 0.98 -5.81 -19.67
C GLY A 329 0.58 -4.37 -19.38
N SER A 330 1.55 -3.48 -19.11
CA SER A 330 1.33 -2.07 -18.79
C SER A 330 0.49 -1.85 -17.52
N LYS A 331 0.51 -2.83 -16.61
CA LYS A 331 -0.22 -2.79 -15.35
C LYS A 331 0.67 -3.22 -14.20
N PHE A 332 0.52 -2.56 -13.05
CA PHE A 332 1.10 -3.00 -11.79
C PHE A 332 0.22 -2.58 -10.62
N SER A 333 0.36 -3.22 -9.47
CA SER A 333 -0.24 -2.77 -8.22
C SER A 333 0.71 -2.99 -7.06
N TYR A 334 0.59 -2.19 -6.02
CA TYR A 334 1.27 -2.44 -4.76
C TYR A 334 0.30 -2.32 -3.59
N CYS A 335 0.53 -3.13 -2.57
CA CYS A 335 -0.15 -3.01 -1.30
C CYS A 335 0.88 -2.96 -0.17
N VAL A 336 0.69 -1.98 0.69
CA VAL A 336 1.53 -1.75 1.86
C VAL A 336 0.66 -1.70 3.11
N GLY A 337 1.04 -2.47 4.13
CA GLY A 337 0.40 -2.40 5.44
C GLY A 337 1.00 -1.30 6.29
N SER A 338 0.94 -1.47 7.62
CA SER A 338 1.46 -0.48 8.57
C SER A 338 2.94 -0.20 8.34
N VAL A 339 3.24 1.02 7.88
CA VAL A 339 4.62 1.49 7.65
C VAL A 339 5.39 1.61 8.97
N SER A 340 4.68 1.78 10.08
CA SER A 340 5.27 1.84 11.43
C SER A 340 5.60 0.45 12.00
N ASP A 341 4.96 -0.62 11.51
CA ASP A 341 5.27 -1.99 11.90
C ASP A 341 6.48 -2.53 11.13
N ARG A 342 7.63 -2.55 11.80
CA ARG A 342 8.89 -3.06 11.26
C ARG A 342 8.87 -4.57 10.99
N SER A 343 7.88 -5.29 11.50
CA SER A 343 7.70 -6.73 11.30
C SER A 343 6.65 -7.08 10.24
N TYR A 344 5.99 -6.09 9.63
CA TYR A 344 4.96 -6.34 8.63
C TYR A 344 5.54 -7.02 7.38
N ALA A 345 5.14 -8.27 7.13
CA ALA A 345 5.74 -9.16 6.14
C ALA A 345 4.97 -9.26 4.81
N TYR A 346 3.82 -8.59 4.73
CA TYR A 346 2.82 -8.80 3.69
C TYR A 346 2.74 -7.67 2.67
N ASN A 347 3.71 -6.75 2.66
CA ASN A 347 3.77 -5.77 1.57
C ASN A 347 4.06 -6.52 0.24
N ARG A 348 3.35 -6.16 -0.81
CA ARG A 348 3.35 -6.87 -2.10
C ARG A 348 3.42 -5.89 -3.27
N LEU A 349 4.11 -6.32 -4.32
CA LEU A 349 4.13 -5.70 -5.64
C LEU A 349 3.73 -6.74 -6.67
N SER A 350 2.74 -6.41 -7.51
CA SER A 350 2.32 -7.22 -8.65
C SER A 350 2.54 -6.43 -9.94
N ILE A 351 3.15 -7.04 -10.96
CA ILE A 351 3.46 -6.43 -12.25
C ILE A 351 3.03 -7.38 -13.36
N GLY A 352 2.19 -6.91 -14.28
CA GLY A 352 1.80 -7.67 -15.46
C GLY A 352 0.32 -7.55 -15.78
N ALA A 353 -0.11 -8.19 -16.86
CA ALA A 353 -1.47 -8.09 -17.39
C ALA A 353 -2.56 -8.46 -16.36
N ASN A 354 -2.22 -9.36 -15.42
CA ASN A 354 -3.11 -9.83 -14.35
C ASN A 354 -2.77 -9.19 -12.99
N ALA A 355 -2.06 -8.06 -12.96
CA ALA A 355 -1.89 -7.29 -11.73
C ALA A 355 -3.26 -6.99 -11.11
N TYR A 356 -3.34 -7.04 -9.78
CA TYR A 356 -4.59 -6.92 -9.05
C TYR A 356 -5.10 -5.48 -9.07
N LEU A 357 -5.88 -5.13 -10.08
CA LEU A 357 -6.54 -3.82 -10.22
C LEU A 357 -8.00 -3.95 -9.79
N THR A 358 -8.30 -3.54 -8.56
CA THR A 358 -9.65 -3.54 -7.99
C THR A 358 -9.93 -2.20 -7.33
N GLY A 359 -11.19 -1.94 -6.99
CA GLY A 359 -11.63 -0.67 -6.39
C GLY A 359 -11.92 0.42 -7.40
N ASP A 360 -12.10 1.64 -6.89
CA ASP A 360 -12.54 2.78 -7.69
C ASP A 360 -11.38 3.37 -8.49
N ALA A 361 -11.67 3.73 -9.75
CA ALA A 361 -10.67 4.25 -10.68
C ALA A 361 -10.66 5.78 -10.73
N THR A 362 -9.48 6.39 -10.62
CA THR A 362 -9.21 7.81 -10.83
C THR A 362 -8.14 8.02 -11.91
N ALA A 363 -8.08 9.21 -12.49
CA ALA A 363 -7.14 9.49 -13.58
C ALA A 363 -5.70 9.62 -13.02
N VAL A 364 -4.71 9.11 -13.76
CA VAL A 364 -3.29 9.34 -13.45
C VAL A 364 -2.98 10.82 -13.73
N LEU A 365 -2.69 11.59 -12.69
CA LEU A 365 -2.14 12.94 -12.81
C LEU A 365 -0.66 12.82 -13.14
N ASN A 366 -0.35 12.78 -14.43
CA ASN A 366 1.02 12.82 -14.90
C ASN A 366 1.49 14.28 -14.92
N ILE A 367 2.62 14.59 -14.28
CA ILE A 367 3.20 15.95 -14.17
C ILE A 367 3.52 16.56 -15.57
N LYS A 368 3.36 15.81 -16.66
CA LYS A 368 3.75 16.19 -18.02
C LYS A 368 2.65 16.34 -19.08
N GLN A 369 1.34 16.38 -18.79
CA GLN A 369 0.42 16.72 -19.89
C GLN A 369 -0.90 17.40 -19.55
N GLU A 370 -1.21 18.36 -20.43
CA GLU A 370 -2.23 19.39 -20.39
C GLU A 370 -3.69 18.89 -20.41
N ALA A 371 -4.53 19.78 -19.87
CA ALA A 371 -5.93 20.03 -20.17
C ALA A 371 -6.98 18.95 -19.84
N ILE A 372 -7.64 19.07 -18.67
CA ILE A 372 -9.12 19.04 -18.56
C ILE A 372 -9.56 19.96 -17.39
N THR A 373 -10.50 20.85 -17.68
CA THR A 373 -11.09 21.92 -16.86
C THR A 373 -12.22 21.44 -15.93
N THR A 374 -12.12 21.76 -14.63
CA THR A 374 -13.14 22.51 -13.84
C THR A 374 -12.53 22.99 -12.52
N MET A 375 -12.73 24.27 -12.20
CA MET A 375 -12.18 25.06 -11.07
C MET A 375 -12.38 24.34 -9.70
N SER A 376 -11.44 24.23 -8.75
CA SER A 376 -10.50 25.22 -8.20
C SER A 376 -9.37 24.51 -7.42
N TYR A 377 -8.22 24.28 -8.06
CA TYR A 377 -6.83 24.32 -7.54
C TYR A 377 -5.96 23.80 -8.70
N LYS A 378 -5.16 24.69 -9.29
CA LYS A 378 -4.50 24.49 -10.61
C LYS A 378 -3.34 23.48 -10.62
N GLN A 379 -3.16 22.68 -9.58
CA GLN A 379 -2.02 21.77 -9.46
C GLN A 379 -2.52 20.44 -8.89
N GLY A 380 -2.32 19.36 -9.64
CA GLY A 380 -2.73 18.01 -9.24
C GLY A 380 -2.02 17.49 -7.98
N VAL A 381 -2.46 16.31 -7.52
CA VAL A 381 -1.88 15.55 -6.42
C VAL A 381 -1.09 14.37 -6.98
N VAL A 382 0.08 14.09 -6.41
CA VAL A 382 0.93 12.93 -6.76
C VAL A 382 0.81 11.87 -5.68
N LEU A 383 0.49 10.63 -6.04
CA LEU A 383 0.73 9.48 -5.16
C LEU A 383 2.21 9.08 -5.31
N ASP A 384 3.03 9.28 -4.28
CA ASP A 384 4.48 9.10 -4.39
C ASP A 384 4.98 8.00 -3.44
N THR A 385 5.54 6.94 -4.02
CA THR A 385 6.16 5.85 -3.25
C THR A 385 7.54 6.22 -2.70
N GLY A 386 8.11 7.33 -3.18
CA GLY A 386 9.39 7.87 -2.73
C GLY A 386 9.32 8.83 -1.55
N ALA A 387 8.12 9.16 -1.05
CA ALA A 387 7.93 9.99 0.14
C ALA A 387 7.15 9.21 1.20
N GLU A 388 7.57 9.29 2.47
CA GLU A 388 6.83 8.69 3.57
C GLU A 388 5.73 9.63 4.07
N LEU A 389 6.08 10.91 4.28
CA LEU A 389 5.16 11.97 4.68
C LEU A 389 4.41 12.56 3.49
N SER A 390 3.23 13.11 3.75
CA SER A 390 2.44 13.82 2.75
C SER A 390 2.75 15.32 2.74
N PHE A 391 2.63 15.95 1.57
CA PHE A 391 2.76 17.39 1.37
C PHE A 391 1.47 17.92 0.75
N ILE A 392 0.87 18.96 1.31
CA ILE A 392 -0.33 19.58 0.72
C ILE A 392 -0.19 21.09 0.65
N TYR A 393 -0.85 21.72 -0.33
CA TYR A 393 -0.79 23.16 -0.50
C TYR A 393 -1.13 23.91 0.77
N THR A 394 -0.39 24.99 1.00
CA THR A 394 -0.49 25.85 2.18
C THR A 394 -1.94 26.21 2.53
N GLU A 395 -2.74 26.60 1.55
CA GLU A 395 -4.13 27.00 1.76
C GLU A 395 -5.01 25.83 2.23
N VAL A 396 -4.80 24.62 1.70
CA VAL A 396 -5.51 23.40 2.12
C VAL A 396 -4.98 22.91 3.47
N PHE A 397 -3.67 23.00 3.67
CA PHE A 397 -3.00 22.64 4.92
C PHE A 397 -3.53 23.45 6.11
N ASP A 398 -3.70 24.76 5.93
CA ASP A 398 -4.16 25.64 7.01
C ASP A 398 -5.58 25.27 7.47
N VAL A 399 -6.47 24.95 6.53
CA VAL A 399 -7.83 24.48 6.83
C VAL A 399 -7.78 23.11 7.52
N LEU A 400 -6.99 22.18 6.97
CA LEU A 400 -6.88 20.84 7.51
C LEU A 400 -6.33 20.83 8.95
N LYS A 401 -5.25 21.58 9.18
CA LYS A 401 -4.63 21.75 10.50
C LYS A 401 -5.61 22.31 11.51
N GLN A 402 -6.44 23.29 11.14
CA GLN A 402 -7.45 23.85 12.05
C GLN A 402 -8.50 22.82 12.46
N GLU A 403 -8.98 22.00 11.53
CA GLU A 403 -9.95 20.95 11.85
C GLU A 403 -9.32 19.85 12.71
N VAL A 404 -8.08 19.44 12.40
CA VAL A 404 -7.33 18.49 13.25
C VAL A 404 -7.16 19.04 14.66
N VAL A 405 -6.76 20.31 14.83
CA VAL A 405 -6.64 20.96 16.15
C VAL A 405 -7.97 20.94 16.90
N LYS A 406 -9.06 21.30 16.23
CA LYS A 406 -10.41 21.32 16.82
C LYS A 406 -10.85 19.95 17.32
N LEU A 407 -10.58 18.89 16.55
CA LEU A 407 -10.93 17.51 16.90
C LEU A 407 -9.98 16.90 17.94
N ALA A 408 -8.71 17.29 17.90
CA ALA A 408 -7.66 16.76 18.77
C ALA A 408 -7.66 17.39 20.17
N ASN A 409 -7.81 18.71 20.29
CA ASN A 409 -7.66 19.42 21.57
C ASN A 409 -8.51 18.87 22.74
N PRO A 410 -9.73 18.34 22.52
CA PRO A 410 -10.50 17.73 23.60
C PRO A 410 -9.90 16.42 24.17
N ILE A 411 -9.08 15.71 23.38
CA ILE A 411 -8.61 14.35 23.71
C ILE A 411 -7.07 14.20 23.70
N LEU A 412 -6.35 15.12 23.05
CA LEU A 412 -4.90 15.11 22.90
C LEU A 412 -4.26 16.34 23.55
N GLN A 413 -3.12 16.14 24.20
CA GLN A 413 -2.33 17.22 24.77
C GLN A 413 -1.34 17.75 23.73
N GLN A 414 -1.59 18.94 23.18
CA GLN A 414 -0.66 19.59 22.24
C GLN A 414 0.68 19.95 22.91
N VAL A 415 1.79 19.78 22.18
CA VAL A 415 3.15 20.13 22.61
C VAL A 415 3.85 20.99 21.55
N PRO A 416 4.96 21.68 21.88
CA PRO A 416 5.75 22.40 20.89
C PRO A 416 6.19 21.48 19.74
N ALA A 417 5.90 21.89 18.50
CA ALA A 417 6.23 21.10 17.32
C ALA A 417 7.67 21.39 16.85
N PRO A 418 8.54 20.38 16.72
CA PRO A 418 9.86 20.55 16.11
C PRO A 418 9.73 20.71 14.59
N SER A 419 10.54 21.60 14.01
CA SER A 419 10.62 21.74 12.54
C SER A 419 10.95 20.40 11.87
N PRO A 420 10.32 20.07 10.72
CA PRO A 420 9.35 20.84 9.94
C PRO A 420 7.88 20.66 10.38
N TYR A 421 7.62 19.89 11.44
CA TYR A 421 6.25 19.66 11.91
C TYR A 421 5.64 20.93 12.49
N GLU A 422 4.33 21.05 12.33
CA GLU A 422 3.57 22.21 12.80
C GLU A 422 2.51 21.89 13.85
N LEU A 423 2.29 20.61 14.09
CA LEU A 423 1.28 20.12 15.00
C LEU A 423 1.74 18.80 15.62
N CYS A 424 1.94 18.80 16.94
CA CYS A 424 2.40 17.63 17.67
C CYS A 424 1.68 17.50 19.01
N TYR A 425 1.59 16.27 19.50
CA TYR A 425 0.88 15.90 20.71
C TYR A 425 1.75 14.98 21.57
N ARG A 426 1.52 15.02 22.88
CA ARG A 426 2.16 14.12 23.85
C ARG A 426 1.50 12.74 23.76
N GLY A 427 2.32 11.69 23.83
CA GLY A 427 1.90 10.30 23.88
C GLY A 427 2.46 9.45 22.73
N ALA A 428 1.74 8.37 22.46
CA ALA A 428 1.96 7.44 21.37
C ALA A 428 0.73 7.37 20.46
N VAL A 429 0.95 7.25 19.14
CA VAL A 429 -0.14 7.26 18.13
C VAL A 429 -1.15 6.13 18.38
N ASP A 430 -0.68 4.95 18.77
CA ASP A 430 -1.48 3.74 18.99
C ASP A 430 -2.34 3.78 20.26
N ARG A 431 -2.05 4.72 21.18
CA ARG A 431 -2.77 4.87 22.45
C ARG A 431 -3.57 6.17 22.49
N GLU A 432 -2.91 7.31 22.39
CA GLU A 432 -3.54 8.61 22.59
C GLU A 432 -4.38 9.03 21.37
N ALA A 433 -3.94 8.73 20.14
CA ALA A 433 -4.73 9.01 18.93
C ALA A 433 -5.71 7.88 18.56
N ARG A 434 -5.94 6.92 19.45
CA ARG A 434 -6.88 5.82 19.24
C ARG A 434 -8.31 6.38 19.20
N GLY A 435 -9.04 6.08 18.12
CA GLY A 435 -10.38 6.63 17.89
C GLY A 435 -10.39 8.08 17.39
N PHE A 436 -9.23 8.66 17.06
CA PHE A 436 -9.20 9.89 16.28
C PHE A 436 -9.85 9.62 14.91
N PRO A 437 -10.75 10.49 14.43
CA PRO A 437 -11.51 10.23 13.20
C PRO A 437 -10.57 10.12 11.99
N ALA A 438 -10.86 9.13 11.15
CA ALA A 438 -10.19 8.99 9.86
C ALA A 438 -10.56 10.15 8.92
N MET A 439 -9.67 10.44 7.98
CA MET A 439 -9.85 11.49 6.97
C MET A 439 -9.98 10.87 5.59
N ALA A 440 -10.90 11.38 4.78
CA ALA A 440 -11.05 10.94 3.40
C ALA A 440 -10.35 11.90 2.43
N LEU A 441 -9.41 11.37 1.63
CA LEU A 441 -8.91 12.04 0.43
C LEU A 441 -9.79 11.65 -0.76
N GLN A 442 -10.59 12.60 -1.24
CA GLN A 442 -11.47 12.36 -2.37
C GLN A 442 -10.78 12.69 -3.70
N PHE A 443 -10.87 11.77 -4.64
CA PHE A 443 -10.35 11.89 -5.99
C PHE A 443 -11.49 11.99 -7.01
N ALA A 444 -11.13 12.29 -8.26
CA ALA A 444 -12.08 12.31 -9.35
C ALA A 444 -12.77 10.94 -9.49
N ARG A 445 -14.03 10.96 -10.00
CA ARG A 445 -14.84 9.76 -10.25
C ARG A 445 -15.22 8.95 -9.00
N GLY A 446 -15.13 9.56 -7.81
CA GLY A 446 -15.61 8.96 -6.56
C GLY A 446 -14.58 8.07 -5.84
N ALA A 447 -13.38 7.89 -6.41
CA ALA A 447 -12.32 7.15 -5.73
C ALA A 447 -11.87 7.90 -4.47
N GLU A 448 -11.60 7.14 -3.41
CA GLU A 448 -11.26 7.68 -2.09
C GLU A 448 -10.08 6.93 -1.47
N VAL A 449 -9.24 7.66 -0.73
CA VAL A 449 -8.30 7.08 0.23
C VAL A 449 -8.66 7.58 1.62
N THR A 450 -9.19 6.69 2.45
CA THR A 450 -9.40 6.92 3.88
C THR A 450 -8.07 6.74 4.62
N VAL A 451 -7.63 7.79 5.30
CA VAL A 451 -6.39 7.88 6.06
C VAL A 451 -6.71 7.80 7.54
N ASP A 452 -6.24 6.73 8.19
CA ASP A 452 -6.42 6.47 9.62
C ASP A 452 -5.44 7.29 10.49
N ASN A 453 -5.51 7.11 11.81
CA ASN A 453 -4.61 7.78 12.75
C ASN A 453 -3.12 7.46 12.48
N PHE A 454 -2.79 6.26 11.99
CA PHE A 454 -1.41 5.89 11.65
C PHE A 454 -0.93 6.51 10.34
N GLY A 455 -1.84 6.86 9.43
CA GLY A 455 -1.52 7.63 8.23
C GLY A 455 -1.48 9.13 8.46
N LEU A 456 -2.23 9.63 9.45
CA LEU A 456 -2.30 11.04 9.83
C LEU A 456 -1.22 11.47 10.82
N PHE A 457 -0.72 10.57 11.65
CA PHE A 457 0.24 10.89 12.70
C PHE A 457 1.48 9.99 12.66
N LYS A 458 2.66 10.62 12.78
CA LYS A 458 3.96 9.96 12.85
C LYS A 458 4.48 10.02 14.28
N GLN A 459 4.88 8.88 14.83
CA GLN A 459 5.61 8.84 16.10
C GLN A 459 7.01 9.45 15.92
N VAL A 460 7.35 10.50 16.69
CA VAL A 460 8.63 11.25 16.56
C VAL A 460 9.58 11.00 17.72
N THR A 461 9.08 10.79 18.93
CA THR A 461 9.87 10.31 20.09
C THR A 461 9.12 9.18 20.77
N GLY A 462 9.61 8.64 21.89
CA GLY A 462 8.83 7.68 22.67
C GLY A 462 7.55 8.26 23.30
N ASP A 463 7.42 9.59 23.34
CA ASP A 463 6.36 10.31 24.05
C ASP A 463 5.78 11.51 23.27
N VAL A 464 6.11 11.65 22.00
CA VAL A 464 5.59 12.70 21.09
C VAL A 464 5.31 12.10 19.72
N PHE A 465 4.14 12.41 19.19
CA PHE A 465 3.77 12.18 17.80
C PHE A 465 3.31 13.47 17.14
N CYS A 466 3.48 13.55 15.82
CA CYS A 466 3.24 14.75 15.04
C CYS A 466 2.35 14.46 13.84
N PHE A 467 1.63 15.48 13.37
CA PHE A 467 0.85 15.43 12.16
C PHE A 467 1.76 15.14 10.96
N ALA A 468 1.52 14.03 10.27
CA ALA A 468 2.37 13.47 9.21
C ALA A 468 2.16 14.15 7.83
N VAL A 469 1.51 15.31 7.84
CA VAL A 469 1.29 16.15 6.66
C VAL A 469 2.08 17.43 6.85
N LEU A 470 2.84 17.82 5.82
CA LEU A 470 3.61 19.05 5.77
C LEU A 470 2.99 20.00 4.74
N ARG A 471 3.16 21.31 4.94
CA ARG A 471 2.71 22.30 3.96
C ARG A 471 3.68 22.41 2.78
N THR A 472 3.16 22.79 1.63
CA THR A 472 3.95 23.13 0.45
C THR A 472 3.40 24.34 -0.29
N GLY A 473 4.23 24.95 -1.13
CA GLY A 473 3.85 25.99 -2.08
C GLY A 473 3.92 25.55 -3.55
N THR A 474 4.30 24.28 -3.83
CA THR A 474 4.73 23.86 -5.18
C THR A 474 4.05 22.62 -5.74
N ILE A 475 3.92 21.54 -4.97
CA ILE A 475 3.30 20.30 -5.43
C ILE A 475 2.74 19.52 -4.24
N SER A 476 1.50 19.03 -4.36
CA SER A 476 0.90 18.16 -3.35
C SER A 476 1.27 16.71 -3.60
N ILE A 477 1.69 16.01 -2.54
CA ILE A 477 2.14 14.62 -2.51
C ILE A 477 1.34 13.88 -1.44
N VAL A 478 0.76 12.74 -1.80
CA VAL A 478 0.25 11.75 -0.86
C VAL A 478 1.37 10.73 -0.66
N GLY A 479 2.00 10.76 0.50
CA GLY A 479 3.10 9.87 0.86
C GLY A 479 2.62 8.49 1.31
N MET A 480 3.56 7.57 1.53
CA MET A 480 3.27 6.17 1.86
C MET A 480 2.51 5.96 3.16
N MET A 481 2.63 6.85 4.15
CA MET A 481 1.81 6.78 5.36
C MET A 481 0.32 6.92 5.06
N ALA A 482 -0.05 7.76 4.09
CA ALA A 482 -1.45 7.96 3.71
C ALA A 482 -1.98 6.86 2.77
N GLN A 483 -1.09 6.08 2.14
CA GLN A 483 -1.46 5.02 1.18
C GLN A 483 -1.54 3.63 1.82
N GLN A 484 -1.18 3.48 3.10
CA GLN A 484 -1.20 2.19 3.78
C GLN A 484 -2.61 1.61 3.91
N GLY A 485 -2.75 0.29 3.88
CA GLY A 485 -4.05 -0.39 3.92
C GLY A 485 -4.83 -0.32 2.60
N TYR A 486 -4.15 0.09 1.52
CA TYR A 486 -4.69 0.10 0.17
C TYR A 486 -3.81 -0.72 -0.78
N ASN A 487 -4.46 -1.42 -1.69
CA ASN A 487 -3.84 -1.83 -2.93
C ASN A 487 -4.03 -0.73 -3.97
N VAL A 488 -2.93 -0.08 -4.33
CA VAL A 488 -2.87 0.98 -5.33
C VAL A 488 -2.47 0.36 -6.66
N GLY A 489 -3.43 0.26 -7.57
CA GLY A 489 -3.27 -0.29 -8.90
C GLY A 489 -3.05 0.79 -9.96
N TYR A 490 -2.22 0.52 -10.95
CA TYR A 490 -1.92 1.40 -12.07
C TYR A 490 -2.15 0.65 -13.38
N ASP A 491 -2.99 1.21 -14.24
CA ASP A 491 -3.04 0.87 -15.66
C ASP A 491 -2.41 2.01 -16.46
N LEU A 492 -1.18 1.79 -16.91
CA LEU A 492 -0.38 2.80 -17.61
C LEU A 492 -0.91 3.11 -19.01
N ARG A 493 -1.63 2.16 -19.63
CA ARG A 493 -2.25 2.37 -20.96
C ARG A 493 -3.55 3.14 -20.83
N ALA A 494 -4.41 2.73 -19.89
CA ALA A 494 -5.65 3.42 -19.61
C ALA A 494 -5.41 4.79 -18.93
N ARG A 495 -4.21 5.00 -18.37
CA ARG A 495 -3.85 6.17 -17.55
C ARG A 495 -4.77 6.29 -16.34
N GLU A 496 -4.99 5.16 -15.67
CA GLU A 496 -5.87 5.06 -14.50
C GLU A 496 -5.13 4.52 -13.28
N VAL A 497 -5.50 5.05 -12.12
CA VAL A 497 -5.12 4.55 -10.81
C VAL A 497 -6.37 3.94 -10.16
N TYR A 498 -6.23 2.76 -9.60
CA TYR A 498 -7.26 2.01 -8.91
C TYR A 498 -6.95 2.01 -7.42
N LEU A 499 -7.93 2.36 -6.59
CA LEU A 499 -7.77 2.48 -5.14
C LEU A 499 -8.75 1.53 -4.45
N GLN A 500 -8.21 0.49 -3.81
CA GLN A 500 -8.98 -0.48 -3.05
C GLN A 500 -8.42 -0.59 -1.64
N SER A 501 -9.24 -0.28 -0.63
CA SER A 501 -8.91 -0.61 0.75
C SER A 501 -8.88 -2.14 0.89
N MET A 502 -7.78 -2.68 1.43
CA MET A 502 -7.62 -4.10 1.71
C MET A 502 -6.46 -4.40 2.66
N ASP A 503 -6.52 -5.53 3.36
CA ASP A 503 -5.36 -6.10 4.04
C ASP A 503 -4.43 -6.74 2.99
N CYS A 504 -3.15 -6.37 3.00
CA CYS A 504 -2.18 -6.94 2.06
C CYS A 504 -1.92 -8.44 2.31
N GLN A 505 -2.33 -8.99 3.46
CA GLN A 505 -2.29 -10.43 3.73
C GLN A 505 -3.18 -11.26 2.81
N ILE A 506 -4.31 -10.70 2.36
CA ILE A 506 -5.29 -11.42 1.54
C ILE A 506 -5.05 -11.27 0.04
N LEU A 507 -3.98 -10.57 -0.37
CA LEU A 507 -3.59 -10.52 -1.77
C LEU A 507 -3.23 -11.95 -2.25
N PRO A 508 -3.93 -12.48 -3.26
CA PRO A 508 -3.66 -13.83 -3.75
C PRO A 508 -2.24 -13.92 -4.32
N ASP A 509 -1.58 -15.04 -4.04
CA ASP A 509 -0.36 -15.41 -4.76
C ASP A 509 -0.75 -15.76 -6.20
N SER A 510 -0.47 -14.86 -7.14
CA SER A 510 -0.77 -15.00 -8.58
C SER A 510 0.02 -16.11 -9.25
#